data_AF-M5BM77-F1
#
_entry.id   AF-M5BM77-F1
#
_cell.length_a   1.000
_cell.length_b   1.000
_cell.length_c   1.000
_cell.angle_alpha   90.00
_cell.angle_beta   90.00
_cell.angle_gamma   90.00
#
_symmetry.space_group_name_H-M   'P 1'
#
loop_
_entity.id
_entity.type
_entity.pdbx_description
1 polymer ?
#
loop_
_entity_poly.entity_id
_entity_poly.type
_entity_poly.pdbx_seq_one_letter_code
_entity_poly.pdbx_strand_id
1 'polypeptide(L)'
;MATSTSRPAATTSTYAASSTPRPAAPGASFVSTVGAAKQQPKKAPALKGSFTKDLRPMMYAFGDHNNPAPDTVAVMEEILMDYMIDVCTTAMKKTKRTNIQIDGLREALSHPADVKKLARMEELLFMQEDIKRARAQFNEKDDRAAP
;
A
#
# COMPACT_ATOMS: atom_id res chain seq x y z
N MET A 1 7.46 -4.15 -72.26
CA MET A 1 6.75 -3.85 -70.99
C MET A 1 6.74 -5.12 -70.17
N ALA A 2 7.53 -5.18 -69.09
CA ALA A 2 7.58 -6.31 -68.17
C ALA A 2 7.34 -5.77 -66.75
N THR A 3 6.28 -6.25 -66.11
CA THR A 3 5.84 -5.88 -64.77
C THR A 3 6.62 -6.69 -63.74
N SER A 4 7.42 -6.03 -62.89
CA SER A 4 8.06 -6.65 -61.72
C SER A 4 7.12 -6.53 -60.52
N THR A 5 6.64 -7.68 -60.04
CA THR A 5 5.89 -7.80 -58.78
C THR A 5 6.89 -7.85 -57.64
N SER A 6 6.86 -6.86 -56.73
CA SER A 6 7.62 -6.91 -55.48
C SER A 6 6.77 -7.52 -54.36
N ARG A 7 7.36 -8.43 -53.60
CA ARG A 7 6.76 -9.12 -52.45
C ARG A 7 7.30 -8.49 -51.16
N PRO A 8 6.48 -8.17 -50.15
CA PRO A 8 6.97 -7.55 -48.92
C PRO A 8 7.65 -8.58 -48.01
N ALA A 9 8.79 -8.18 -47.43
CA ALA A 9 9.55 -8.95 -46.47
C ALA A 9 8.90 -8.90 -45.08
N ALA A 10 8.76 -10.06 -44.44
CA ALA A 10 8.30 -10.17 -43.05
C ALA A 10 9.40 -9.66 -42.10
N THR A 11 9.07 -8.65 -41.30
CA THR A 11 9.94 -8.16 -40.21
C THR A 11 9.62 -8.97 -38.95
N THR A 12 10.46 -9.94 -38.63
CA THR A 12 10.37 -10.69 -37.37
C THR A 12 10.90 -9.82 -36.23
N SER A 13 10.00 -9.34 -35.37
CA SER A 13 10.34 -8.67 -34.12
C SER A 13 10.97 -9.67 -33.15
N THR A 14 12.25 -9.48 -32.85
CA THR A 14 13.00 -10.28 -31.87
C THR A 14 12.95 -9.55 -30.52
N TYR A 15 12.10 -10.03 -29.61
CA TYR A 15 12.19 -9.61 -28.21
C TYR A 15 13.34 -10.38 -27.54
N ALA A 16 14.37 -9.65 -27.11
CA ALA A 16 15.43 -10.21 -26.28
C ALA A 16 14.92 -10.32 -24.83
N ALA A 17 14.81 -11.56 -24.32
CA ALA A 17 14.51 -11.82 -22.92
C ALA A 17 15.77 -11.55 -22.08
N SER A 18 15.78 -10.46 -21.31
CA SER A 18 16.79 -10.16 -20.32
C SER A 18 16.56 -10.99 -19.05
N SER A 19 17.29 -12.10 -18.89
CA SER A 19 17.32 -12.90 -17.67
C SER A 19 18.37 -12.34 -16.70
N THR A 20 17.97 -11.42 -15.83
CA THR A 20 18.77 -11.07 -14.64
C THR A 20 18.42 -12.02 -13.49
N PRO A 21 19.39 -12.70 -12.86
CA PRO A 21 19.12 -13.56 -11.71
C PRO A 21 18.78 -12.73 -10.46
N ARG A 22 17.66 -13.10 -9.83
CA ARG A 22 17.12 -12.51 -8.59
C ARG A 22 17.94 -12.99 -7.37
N PRO A 23 18.52 -12.10 -6.54
CA PRO A 23 19.14 -12.52 -5.29
C PRO A 23 18.07 -12.97 -4.28
N ALA A 24 18.36 -14.08 -3.59
CA ALA A 24 17.49 -14.71 -2.61
C ALA A 24 17.24 -13.81 -1.40
N ALA A 25 15.98 -13.69 -0.97
CA ALA A 25 15.61 -12.98 0.24
C ALA A 25 15.98 -13.83 1.49
N PRO A 26 16.58 -13.26 2.54
CA PRO A 26 16.76 -13.97 3.80
C PRO A 26 15.39 -14.18 4.47
N GLY A 27 15.04 -15.44 4.72
CA GLY A 27 13.88 -15.82 5.51
C GLY A 27 14.04 -15.34 6.95
N ALA A 28 13.34 -14.29 7.32
CA ALA A 28 13.24 -13.86 8.71
C ALA A 28 12.22 -14.76 9.42
N SER A 29 12.70 -15.86 10.01
CA SER A 29 11.94 -16.62 11.01
C SER A 29 11.87 -15.79 12.29
N PHE A 30 10.74 -15.12 12.54
CA PHE A 30 10.52 -14.49 13.84
C PHE A 30 10.14 -15.59 14.85
N VAL A 31 11.04 -15.89 15.78
CA VAL A 31 10.72 -16.67 16.98
C VAL A 31 10.46 -15.67 18.09
N SER A 32 9.20 -15.47 18.45
CA SER A 32 8.83 -14.71 19.65
C SER A 32 9.11 -15.56 20.89
N THR A 33 10.27 -15.35 21.50
CA THR A 33 10.51 -15.81 22.87
C THR A 33 9.88 -14.79 23.83
N VAL A 34 8.78 -15.18 24.48
CA VAL A 34 8.13 -14.37 25.51
C VAL A 34 8.89 -14.49 26.84
N GLY A 35 9.97 -13.74 26.96
CA GLY A 35 10.65 -13.49 28.23
C GLY A 35 9.94 -12.40 29.03
N ALA A 36 9.54 -12.72 30.27
CA ALA A 36 8.89 -11.80 31.19
C ALA A 36 9.83 -10.65 31.59
N ALA A 37 9.65 -9.48 30.98
CA ALA A 37 10.33 -8.24 31.35
C ALA A 37 9.33 -7.24 31.98
N LYS A 38 9.71 -6.76 33.16
CA LYS A 38 9.02 -5.77 34.01
C LYS A 38 8.58 -4.54 33.18
N GLN A 39 7.28 -4.24 33.16
CA GLN A 39 6.71 -3.10 32.44
C GLN A 39 7.23 -1.77 33.00
N GLN A 40 8.09 -1.09 32.25
CA GLN A 40 8.33 0.35 32.42
C GLN A 40 7.15 1.13 31.79
N PRO A 41 6.77 2.29 32.36
CA PRO A 41 5.73 3.13 31.76
C PRO A 41 6.20 3.59 30.39
N LYS A 42 5.55 3.08 29.33
CA LYS A 42 5.85 3.43 27.95
C LYS A 42 5.57 4.93 27.78
N LYS A 43 6.62 5.74 27.66
CA LYS A 43 6.50 7.10 27.11
C LYS A 43 5.74 7.00 25.79
N ALA A 44 4.72 7.83 25.60
CA ALA A 44 4.00 7.88 24.34
C ALA A 44 5.04 8.02 23.21
N PRO A 45 4.98 7.19 22.16
CA PRO A 45 5.93 7.29 21.06
C PRO A 45 5.82 8.71 20.50
N ALA A 46 6.97 9.39 20.36
CA ALA A 46 7.01 10.66 19.68
C ALA A 46 6.66 10.41 18.21
N LEU A 47 5.41 10.67 17.83
CA LEU A 47 4.92 10.49 16.46
C LEU A 47 5.57 11.49 15.49
N LYS A 48 6.12 12.59 16.02
CA LYS A 48 6.82 13.62 15.23
C LYS A 48 8.07 13.03 14.56
N GLY A 49 8.15 13.18 13.24
CA GLY A 49 9.24 12.69 12.41
C GLY A 49 9.02 11.28 11.84
N SER A 50 7.85 10.67 12.09
CA SER A 50 7.54 9.32 11.59
C SER A 50 7.32 9.30 10.09
N PHE A 51 6.77 10.38 9.52
CA PHE A 51 6.44 10.45 8.10
C PHE A 51 7.48 11.19 7.26
N THR A 52 8.48 11.83 7.86
CA THR A 52 9.43 12.69 7.15
C THR A 52 10.12 11.98 5.96
N LYS A 53 10.41 10.67 6.07
CA LYS A 53 11.08 9.89 5.01
C LYS A 53 10.18 9.64 3.80
N ASP A 54 8.89 9.41 4.03
CA ASP A 54 7.92 9.10 2.98
C ASP A 54 7.26 10.38 2.44
N LEU A 55 7.19 11.43 3.27
CA LEU A 55 6.53 12.68 2.94
C LEU A 55 7.34 13.52 1.93
N ARG A 56 8.67 13.58 2.05
CA ARG A 56 9.53 14.30 1.10
C ARG A 56 9.37 13.85 -0.37
N PRO A 57 9.50 12.54 -0.70
CA PRO A 57 9.30 12.08 -2.08
C PRO A 57 7.85 12.25 -2.53
N MET A 58 6.88 12.17 -1.61
CA MET A 58 5.48 12.44 -1.93
C MET A 58 5.26 13.92 -2.30
N MET A 59 5.80 14.86 -1.52
CA MET A 59 5.75 16.30 -1.82
C MET A 59 6.34 16.60 -3.21
N TYR A 60 7.48 15.99 -3.54
CA TYR A 60 8.07 16.10 -4.88
C TYR A 60 7.14 15.54 -5.98
N ALA A 61 6.51 14.39 -5.76
CA ALA A 61 5.57 13.80 -6.72
C ALA A 61 4.34 14.69 -6.98
N PHE A 62 3.97 15.55 -6.02
CA PHE A 62 2.91 16.55 -6.17
C PHE A 62 3.40 17.91 -6.67
N GLY A 63 4.69 18.03 -7.04
CA GLY A 63 5.26 19.20 -7.70
C GLY A 63 6.07 20.14 -6.79
N ASP A 64 6.34 19.75 -5.55
CA ASP A 64 7.27 20.50 -4.69
C ASP A 64 8.74 20.29 -5.11
N HIS A 65 9.67 21.00 -4.49
CA HIS A 65 11.10 20.82 -4.70
C HIS A 65 11.55 19.43 -4.22
N ASN A 66 12.47 18.79 -4.98
CA ASN A 66 13.19 17.57 -4.59
C ASN A 66 13.77 17.58 -3.15
N ASN A 67 14.22 18.74 -2.65
CA ASN A 67 14.68 18.90 -1.28
C ASN A 67 13.89 20.03 -0.59
N PRO A 68 12.66 19.76 -0.11
CA PRO A 68 11.84 20.76 0.54
C PRO A 68 12.46 21.17 1.88
N ALA A 69 12.21 22.41 2.31
CA ALA A 69 12.74 22.92 3.57
C ALA A 69 12.26 22.06 4.76
N PRO A 70 13.11 21.81 5.77
CA PRO A 70 12.76 20.96 6.90
C PRO A 70 11.53 21.47 7.67
N ASP A 71 11.35 22.78 7.74
CA ASP A 71 10.21 23.41 8.39
C ASP A 71 8.91 23.15 7.63
N THR A 72 8.93 23.22 6.28
CA THR A 72 7.77 22.89 5.44
C THR A 72 7.37 21.44 5.60
N VAL A 73 8.35 20.52 5.64
CA VAL A 73 8.07 19.09 5.87
C VAL A 73 7.46 18.86 7.25
N ALA A 74 7.94 19.56 8.27
CA ALA A 74 7.41 19.47 9.62
C ALA A 74 5.95 19.95 9.71
N VAL A 75 5.62 21.07 9.07
CA VAL A 75 4.24 21.58 9.00
C VAL A 75 3.33 20.64 8.21
N MET A 76 3.81 20.12 7.06
CA MET A 76 3.05 19.16 6.27
C MET A 76 2.78 17.87 7.05
N GLU A 77 3.74 17.43 7.87
CA GLU A 77 3.58 16.26 8.73
C GLU A 77 2.55 16.51 9.85
N GLU A 78 2.49 17.70 10.41
CA GLU A 78 1.46 18.10 11.38
C GLU A 78 0.07 18.10 10.74
N ILE A 79 -0.10 18.72 9.57
CA ILE A 79 -1.37 18.73 8.82
C ILE A 79 -1.81 17.29 8.47
N LEU A 80 -0.87 16.43 8.07
CA LEU A 80 -1.15 15.02 7.79
C LEU A 80 -1.65 14.29 9.04
N MET A 81 -1.00 14.48 10.18
CA MET A 81 -1.41 13.85 11.44
C MET A 81 -2.80 14.32 11.87
N ASP A 82 -3.09 15.62 11.81
CA ASP A 82 -4.40 16.18 12.12
C ASP A 82 -5.49 15.58 11.22
N TYR A 83 -5.23 15.51 9.90
CA TYR A 83 -6.14 14.87 8.97
C TYR A 83 -6.41 13.40 9.32
N MET A 84 -5.37 12.63 9.66
CA MET A 84 -5.52 11.23 10.05
C MET A 84 -6.35 11.08 11.34
N ILE A 85 -6.12 11.95 12.32
CA ILE A 85 -6.85 11.95 13.58
C ILE A 85 -8.33 12.27 13.31
N ASP A 86 -8.63 13.26 12.49
CA ASP A 86 -9.99 13.67 12.15
C ASP A 86 -10.78 12.57 11.42
N VAL A 87 -10.14 11.91 10.44
CA VAL A 87 -10.74 10.80 9.71
C VAL A 87 -11.01 9.62 10.65
N CYS A 88 -10.01 9.22 11.45
CA CYS A 88 -10.15 8.10 12.40
C CYS A 88 -11.24 8.39 13.44
N THR A 89 -11.25 9.60 13.99
CA THR A 89 -12.24 10.03 14.98
C THR A 89 -13.63 10.03 14.38
N THR A 90 -13.79 10.55 13.17
CA THR A 90 -15.07 10.55 12.46
C THR A 90 -15.55 9.14 12.16
N ALA A 91 -14.66 8.24 11.73
CA ALA A 91 -14.98 6.84 11.50
C ALA A 91 -15.40 6.10 12.78
N MET A 92 -14.92 6.54 13.95
CA MET A 92 -15.28 5.95 15.24
C MET A 92 -16.56 6.55 15.85
N LYS A 93 -17.07 7.70 15.39
CA LYS A 93 -18.20 8.41 16.02
C LYS A 93 -19.43 7.55 16.30
N LYS A 94 -19.76 6.61 15.41
CA LYS A 94 -20.95 5.76 15.53
C LYS A 94 -20.72 4.46 16.31
N THR A 95 -19.48 4.10 16.61
CA THR A 95 -19.15 2.86 17.31
C THR A 95 -18.55 3.18 18.67
N LYS A 96 -19.06 2.54 19.73
CA LYS A 96 -18.44 2.60 21.06
C LYS A 96 -17.18 1.72 21.16
N ARG A 97 -16.77 1.10 20.06
CA ARG A 97 -15.60 0.22 20.01
C ARG A 97 -14.32 1.06 19.89
N THR A 98 -13.25 0.53 20.46
CA THR A 98 -11.90 1.09 20.36
C THR A 98 -11.26 0.88 18.99
N ASN A 99 -11.81 -0.03 18.17
CA ASN A 99 -11.26 -0.40 16.88
C ASN A 99 -12.07 0.21 15.74
N ILE A 100 -11.39 0.86 14.80
CA ILE A 100 -12.00 1.43 13.60
C ILE A 100 -12.62 0.31 12.75
N GLN A 101 -13.87 0.50 12.34
CA GLN A 101 -14.60 -0.43 11.46
C GLN A 101 -14.60 0.10 10.03
N ILE A 102 -14.65 -0.79 9.04
CA ILE A 102 -14.66 -0.41 7.61
C ILE A 102 -15.88 0.46 7.30
N ASP A 103 -17.05 0.12 7.86
CA ASP A 103 -18.27 0.90 7.64
C ASP A 103 -18.17 2.32 8.21
N GLY A 104 -17.42 2.50 9.31
CA GLY A 104 -17.10 3.81 9.85
C GLY A 104 -16.20 4.62 8.91
N LEU A 105 -15.21 3.96 8.29
CA LEU A 105 -14.34 4.58 7.29
C LEU A 105 -15.10 4.95 6.01
N ARG A 106 -16.03 4.10 5.55
CA ARG A 106 -16.92 4.40 4.41
C ARG A 106 -17.71 5.68 4.65
N GLU A 107 -18.26 5.83 5.84
CA GLU A 107 -18.99 7.02 6.21
C GLU A 107 -18.08 8.24 6.34
N ALA A 108 -16.93 8.11 7.00
CA ALA A 108 -15.98 9.21 7.16
C ALA A 108 -15.50 9.76 5.80
N LEU A 109 -15.43 8.90 4.79
CA LEU A 109 -15.05 9.25 3.41
C LEU A 109 -16.25 9.46 2.46
N SER A 110 -17.48 9.52 2.99
CA SER A 110 -18.69 9.67 2.16
C SER A 110 -18.88 11.08 1.60
N HIS A 111 -18.10 12.06 2.07
CA HIS A 111 -18.20 13.44 1.63
C HIS A 111 -17.83 13.57 0.13
N PRO A 112 -18.52 14.41 -0.67
CA PRO A 112 -18.25 14.56 -2.11
C PRO A 112 -16.78 14.89 -2.46
N ALA A 113 -16.06 15.56 -1.55
CA ALA A 113 -14.64 15.88 -1.73
C ALA A 113 -13.73 14.63 -1.68
N ASP A 114 -14.16 13.55 -1.03
CA ASP A 114 -13.35 12.36 -0.76
C ASP A 114 -13.74 11.16 -1.62
N VAL A 115 -14.59 11.35 -2.63
CA VAL A 115 -15.09 10.27 -3.52
C VAL A 115 -13.96 9.44 -4.13
N LYS A 116 -12.85 10.09 -4.52
CA LYS A 116 -11.66 9.38 -5.04
C LYS A 116 -10.98 8.50 -3.99
N LYS A 117 -10.94 8.96 -2.74
CA LYS A 117 -10.35 8.21 -1.61
C LYS A 117 -11.24 7.02 -1.27
N LEU A 118 -12.56 7.22 -1.24
CA LEU A 118 -13.54 6.15 -1.02
C LEU A 118 -13.45 5.08 -2.11
N ALA A 119 -13.47 5.48 -3.38
CA ALA A 119 -13.36 4.55 -4.51
C ALA A 119 -12.07 3.72 -4.44
N ARG A 120 -10.94 4.38 -4.12
CA ARG A 120 -9.66 3.68 -3.97
C ARG A 120 -9.67 2.69 -2.81
N MET A 121 -10.31 3.02 -1.69
CA MET A 121 -10.46 2.11 -0.56
C MET A 121 -11.26 0.85 -0.94
N GLU A 122 -12.39 1.00 -1.63
CA GLU A 122 -13.20 -0.15 -2.08
C GLU A 122 -12.45 -1.04 -3.07
N GLU A 123 -11.71 -0.44 -4.01
CA GLU A 123 -10.87 -1.18 -4.96
C GLU A 123 -9.81 -2.04 -4.23
N LEU A 124 -9.14 -1.49 -3.21
CA LEU A 124 -8.15 -2.22 -2.42
C LEU A 124 -8.77 -3.37 -1.63
N LEU A 125 -9.95 -3.14 -1.03
CA LEU A 125 -10.68 -4.18 -0.31
C LEU A 125 -11.11 -5.32 -1.25
N PHE A 126 -11.56 -4.97 -2.45
CA PHE A 126 -11.93 -5.93 -3.48
C PHE A 126 -10.72 -6.78 -3.90
N MET A 127 -9.60 -6.14 -4.26
CA MET A 127 -8.37 -6.86 -4.66
C MET A 127 -7.84 -7.77 -3.54
N GLN A 128 -7.95 -7.35 -2.28
CA GLN A 128 -7.52 -8.16 -1.14
C GLN A 128 -8.35 -9.45 -1.03
N GLU A 129 -9.67 -9.37 -1.20
CA GLU A 129 -10.55 -10.53 -1.17
C GLU A 129 -10.30 -11.46 -2.36
N ASP A 130 -10.03 -10.91 -3.56
CA ASP A 130 -9.66 -11.68 -4.74
C ASP A 130 -8.36 -12.46 -4.54
N ILE A 131 -7.31 -11.80 -4.02
CA ILE A 131 -6.04 -12.46 -3.69
C ILE A 131 -6.25 -13.56 -2.64
N LYS A 132 -7.07 -13.29 -1.63
CA LYS A 132 -7.38 -14.26 -0.57
C LYS A 132 -8.10 -15.48 -1.12
N ARG A 133 -9.11 -15.29 -1.98
CA ARG A 133 -9.83 -16.36 -2.66
C ARG A 133 -8.92 -17.18 -3.56
N ALA A 134 -8.05 -16.51 -4.33
CA ALA A 134 -7.08 -17.19 -5.18
C ALA A 134 -6.14 -18.09 -4.37
N ARG A 135 -5.63 -17.62 -3.22
CA ARG A 135 -4.78 -18.42 -2.32
C ARG A 135 -5.51 -19.62 -1.73
N ALA A 136 -6.78 -19.46 -1.34
CA ALA A 136 -7.58 -20.55 -0.79
C ALA A 136 -7.73 -21.73 -1.77
N GLN A 137 -7.89 -21.44 -3.07
CA GLN A 137 -8.01 -22.46 -4.12
C GLN A 137 -6.74 -23.33 -4.29
N PHE A 138 -5.57 -22.83 -3.87
CA PHE A 138 -4.34 -23.61 -3.88
C PHE A 138 -4.17 -24.45 -2.61
N ASN A 139 -4.55 -23.92 -1.44
CA ASN A 139 -4.47 -24.67 -0.18
C ASN A 139 -5.40 -25.90 -0.17
N GLU A 140 -6.63 -25.73 -0.65
CA GLU A 140 -7.63 -26.81 -0.69
C GLU A 140 -7.27 -27.93 -1.68
N LYS A 141 -6.46 -27.63 -2.71
CA LYS A 141 -5.95 -28.64 -3.66
C LYS A 141 -4.80 -29.47 -3.08
N ASP A 142 -4.02 -28.92 -2.16
CA ASP A 142 -2.93 -29.62 -1.49
C ASP A 142 -3.48 -30.57 -0.41
N ASP A 143 -4.51 -30.15 0.34
CA ASP A 143 -5.20 -30.96 1.35
C ASP A 143 -5.96 -32.16 0.73
N ARG A 144 -6.44 -32.04 -0.51
CA ARG A 144 -7.10 -33.13 -1.25
C ARG A 144 -6.12 -34.11 -1.92
N ALA A 145 -4.84 -33.74 -2.03
CA ALA A 145 -3.79 -34.56 -2.65
C ALA A 145 -2.98 -35.37 -1.63
N ALA A 146 -3.22 -35.20 -0.32
CA ALA A 146 -2.67 -36.06 0.73
C ALA A 146 -3.46 -37.40 0.80
N PRO A 147 -2.78 -38.56 0.77
CA PRO A 147 -3.41 -39.89 0.86
C PRO A 147 -4.01 -40.18 2.25
#